data_AF-A0A5J4NKQ8-F1
#
_entry.id   AF-A0A5J4NKQ8-F1
#
_cell.length_a   1.000
_cell.length_b   1.000
_cell.length_c   1.000
_cell.angle_alpha   90.00
_cell.angle_beta   90.00
_cell.angle_gamma   90.00
#
_symmetry.space_group_name_H-M   'P 1'
#
loop_
_entity.id
_entity.type
_entity.pdbx_description
1 polymer ?
#
loop_
_entity_poly.entity_id
_entity_poly.type
_entity_poly.pdbx_seq_one_letter_code
_entity_poly.pdbx_strand_id
1 'polypeptide(L)'
;MPLSTLKRNSGWEIADAKANKQGFRNTIYQVNGDEYRGEWKDNKRHANENRFEGQWVNDKKNGRGKYFFLGTGQLMEGIWINDVPKCCQMVDLGRERAPEPTQFGIPEIKLEDPNGVLRETQEQLAELLLK
;
A
#
# COMPACT_ATOMS: atom_id res chain seq x y z
N MET A 1 -37.38 -8.51 -35.42
CA MET A 1 -36.54 -8.61 -34.20
C MET A 1 -35.20 -9.21 -34.59
N PRO A 2 -34.03 -8.56 -34.43
CA PRO A 2 -32.76 -9.25 -34.63
C PRO A 2 -32.28 -9.86 -33.31
N LEU A 3 -31.91 -11.14 -33.38
CA LEU A 3 -31.25 -11.90 -32.30
C LEU A 3 -29.84 -11.34 -32.08
N SER A 4 -29.52 -11.00 -30.83
CA SER A 4 -28.19 -10.57 -30.41
C SER A 4 -27.23 -11.77 -30.38
N THR A 5 -26.33 -11.83 -31.38
CA THR A 5 -25.27 -12.82 -31.44
C THR A 5 -24.23 -12.55 -30.34
N LEU A 6 -24.23 -13.35 -29.28
CA LEU A 6 -23.13 -13.43 -28.32
C LEU A 6 -21.87 -13.92 -29.06
N LYS A 7 -20.93 -13.02 -29.34
CA LYS A 7 -19.61 -13.39 -29.88
C LYS A 7 -18.91 -14.28 -28.85
N ARG A 8 -18.77 -15.57 -29.16
CA ARG A 8 -17.84 -16.46 -28.46
C ARG A 8 -16.44 -15.96 -28.76
N ASN A 9 -15.74 -15.42 -27.75
CA ASN A 9 -14.35 -15.03 -27.93
C ASN A 9 -13.54 -16.23 -28.40
N SER A 10 -12.78 -16.03 -29.48
CA SER A 10 -11.97 -17.07 -30.09
C SER A 10 -10.76 -17.37 -29.21
N GLY A 11 -10.28 -18.62 -29.20
CA GLY A 11 -9.16 -19.03 -28.35
C GLY A 11 -7.89 -18.20 -28.54
N TRP A 12 -7.70 -17.59 -29.72
CA TRP A 12 -6.59 -16.68 -29.98
C TRP A 12 -6.73 -15.33 -29.26
N GLU A 13 -7.94 -14.80 -29.07
CA GLU A 13 -8.17 -13.54 -28.35
C GLU A 13 -7.83 -13.69 -26.87
N ILE A 14 -8.11 -14.87 -26.30
CA ILE A 14 -7.77 -15.20 -24.92
C ILE A 14 -6.25 -15.37 -24.76
N ALA A 15 -5.59 -16.01 -25.74
CA ALA A 15 -4.14 -16.17 -25.73
C ALA A 15 -3.42 -14.81 -25.89
N ASP A 16 -3.92 -13.94 -26.77
CA ASP A 16 -3.40 -12.58 -26.98
C ASP A 16 -3.59 -11.71 -25.72
N ALA A 17 -4.77 -11.77 -25.09
CA ALA A 17 -5.03 -11.08 -23.83
C ALA A 17 -4.10 -11.55 -22.69
N LYS A 18 -3.74 -12.85 -22.64
CA LYS A 18 -2.78 -13.39 -21.67
C LYS A 18 -1.33 -13.01 -21.99
N ALA A 19 -1.00 -12.75 -23.25
CA ALA A 19 0.34 -12.34 -23.66
C ALA A 19 0.62 -10.85 -23.34
N ASN A 20 -0.43 -10.05 -23.18
CA ASN A 20 -0.30 -8.65 -22.77
C ASN A 20 0.39 -8.53 -21.42
N LYS A 21 1.35 -7.59 -21.33
CA LYS A 21 1.95 -7.18 -20.07
C LYS A 21 0.86 -6.51 -19.23
N GLN A 22 0.35 -7.28 -18.26
CA GLN A 22 -0.55 -6.82 -17.23
C GLN A 22 0.04 -7.11 -15.85
N GLY A 23 -0.22 -6.21 -14.89
CA GLY A 23 0.20 -6.34 -13.49
C GLY A 23 1.65 -5.93 -13.23
N PHE A 24 2.09 -6.13 -11.99
CA PHE A 24 3.42 -5.71 -11.53
C PHE A 24 4.52 -6.60 -12.10
N ARG A 25 5.61 -5.97 -12.57
CA ARG A 25 6.80 -6.67 -13.09
C ARG A 25 8.05 -6.19 -12.36
N ASN A 26 8.91 -7.14 -11.99
CA ASN A 26 10.13 -6.88 -11.20
C ASN A 26 11.06 -5.86 -11.87
N THR A 27 11.53 -6.14 -13.08
CA THR A 27 12.36 -5.21 -13.87
C THR A 27 12.22 -5.54 -15.35
N ILE A 28 11.88 -4.54 -16.16
CA ILE A 28 11.86 -4.63 -17.62
C ILE A 28 12.94 -3.71 -18.16
N TYR A 29 13.86 -4.30 -18.93
CA TYR A 29 14.90 -3.59 -19.65
C TYR A 29 14.36 -3.17 -21.02
N GLN A 30 14.47 -1.88 -21.35
CA GLN A 30 14.21 -1.38 -22.69
C GLN A 30 15.49 -1.41 -23.54
N VAL A 31 15.30 -1.39 -24.86
CA VAL A 31 16.40 -1.45 -25.84
C VAL A 31 17.35 -0.25 -25.71
N ASN A 32 16.86 0.87 -25.18
CA ASN A 32 17.64 2.09 -24.91
C ASN A 32 18.42 2.03 -23.58
N GLY A 33 18.34 0.94 -22.82
CA GLY A 33 18.98 0.81 -21.50
C GLY A 33 18.12 1.30 -20.33
N ASP A 34 16.91 1.83 -20.59
CA ASP A 34 16.04 2.26 -19.50
C ASP A 34 15.49 1.06 -18.73
N GLU A 35 15.59 1.13 -17.40
CA GLU A 35 14.98 0.17 -16.50
C GLU A 35 13.61 0.69 -16.01
N TYR A 36 12.59 -0.17 -16.09
CA TYR A 36 11.29 0.11 -15.50
C TYR A 36 10.88 -0.99 -14.52
N ARG A 37 10.64 -0.57 -13.27
CA ARG A 37 10.04 -1.40 -12.21
C ARG A 37 8.68 -0.81 -11.88
N GLY A 38 7.62 -1.54 -12.14
CA GLY A 38 6.27 -1.01 -11.99
C GLY A 38 5.19 -1.86 -12.64
N GLU A 39 3.98 -1.34 -12.60
CA GLU A 39 2.82 -2.01 -13.16
C GLU A 39 2.76 -1.84 -14.67
N TRP A 40 2.21 -2.84 -15.35
CA TRP A 40 1.92 -2.78 -16.77
C TRP A 40 0.42 -2.95 -16.97
N LYS A 41 -0.12 -2.21 -17.92
CA LYS A 41 -1.51 -2.35 -18.35
C LYS A 41 -1.54 -2.16 -19.86
N ASP A 42 -2.13 -3.11 -20.57
CA ASP A 42 -2.26 -3.09 -22.04
C ASP A 42 -0.94 -2.81 -22.76
N ASN A 43 0.14 -3.50 -22.36
CA ASN A 43 1.50 -3.32 -22.88
C ASN A 43 2.12 -1.93 -22.71
N LYS A 44 1.49 -1.06 -21.92
CA LYS A 44 2.03 0.26 -21.56
C LYS A 44 2.51 0.24 -20.11
N ARG A 45 3.55 1.05 -19.84
CA ARG A 45 3.95 1.37 -18.46
C ARG A 45 2.74 1.99 -17.78
N HIS A 46 2.23 1.32 -16.76
CA HIS A 46 1.14 1.83 -15.95
C HIS A 46 1.77 2.28 -14.64
N ALA A 47 1.92 3.59 -14.47
CA ALA A 47 2.26 4.15 -13.19
C ALA A 47 1.04 4.03 -12.26
N ASN A 48 0.66 2.80 -11.89
CA ASN A 48 -0.04 2.63 -10.65
C ASN A 48 0.99 3.00 -9.58
N GLU A 49 0.79 4.20 -9.06
CA GLU A 49 1.71 4.89 -8.15
C GLU A 49 1.98 4.05 -6.91
N ASN A 50 1.07 3.15 -6.54
CA ASN A 50 1.22 2.40 -5.31
C ASN A 50 2.10 1.15 -5.51
N ARG A 51 3.08 0.99 -4.61
CA ARG A 51 4.06 -0.10 -4.67
C ARG A 51 3.88 -1.02 -3.47
N PHE A 52 3.98 -2.34 -3.68
CA PHE A 52 4.06 -3.30 -2.58
C PHE A 52 5.43 -3.97 -2.54
N GLU A 53 6.00 -4.09 -1.35
CA GLU A 53 7.23 -4.81 -1.06
C GLU A 53 6.95 -5.78 0.08
N GLY A 54 6.97 -7.09 -0.19
CA GLY A 54 6.64 -8.10 0.80
C GLY A 54 6.55 -9.48 0.20
N GLN A 55 6.04 -10.43 0.98
CA GLN A 55 5.88 -11.81 0.51
C GLN A 55 4.62 -11.93 -0.36
N TRP A 56 4.70 -12.80 -1.36
CA TRP A 56 3.62 -13.10 -2.28
C TRP A 56 3.33 -14.60 -2.24
N VAL A 57 2.06 -14.96 -2.18
CA VAL A 57 1.59 -16.35 -2.22
C VAL A 57 0.35 -16.39 -3.12
N ASN A 58 0.37 -17.22 -4.16
CA ASN A 58 -0.70 -17.34 -5.16
C ASN A 58 -1.11 -15.98 -5.77
N ASP A 59 -0.13 -15.17 -6.17
CA ASP A 59 -0.31 -13.81 -6.71
C ASP A 59 -1.02 -12.82 -5.75
N LYS A 60 -1.08 -13.16 -4.45
CA LYS A 60 -1.63 -12.28 -3.40
C LYS A 60 -0.57 -11.87 -2.39
N LYS A 61 -0.65 -10.63 -1.91
CA LYS A 61 0.18 -10.11 -0.82
C LYS A 61 -0.08 -10.92 0.45
N ASN A 62 1.00 -11.44 1.03
CA ASN A 62 0.96 -12.27 2.22
C ASN A 62 2.14 -11.99 3.14
N GLY A 63 2.03 -12.38 4.41
CA GLY A 63 3.09 -12.23 5.40
C GLY A 63 3.46 -10.77 5.69
N ARG A 64 4.71 -10.50 6.07
CA ARG A 64 5.17 -9.12 6.34
C ARG A 64 5.32 -8.36 5.03
N GLY A 65 4.78 -7.14 4.98
CA GLY A 65 4.85 -6.31 3.78
C GLY A 65 4.65 -4.82 4.04
N LYS A 66 5.20 -4.03 3.12
CA LYS A 66 5.15 -2.58 3.03
C LYS A 66 4.39 -2.19 1.77
N TYR A 67 3.44 -1.28 1.91
CA TYR A 67 2.65 -0.74 0.81
C TYR A 67 2.79 0.77 0.78
N PHE A 68 3.38 1.27 -0.29
CA PHE A 68 3.67 2.67 -0.50
C PHE A 68 2.52 3.29 -1.28
N PHE A 69 1.88 4.30 -0.70
CA PHE A 69 0.95 5.19 -1.35
C PHE A 69 1.71 6.38 -1.92
N LEU A 70 2.28 6.25 -3.13
CA LEU A 70 3.14 7.30 -3.69
C LEU A 70 2.35 8.57 -4.04
N GLY A 71 1.05 8.46 -4.36
CA GLY A 71 0.18 9.61 -4.62
C GLY A 71 0.01 10.52 -3.40
N THR A 72 -0.11 9.95 -2.19
CA THR A 72 -0.32 10.69 -0.95
C THR A 72 0.95 10.84 -0.10
N GLY A 73 2.04 10.15 -0.45
CA GLY A 73 3.28 10.13 0.32
C GLY A 73 3.12 9.41 1.65
N GLN A 74 2.37 8.31 1.67
CA GLN A 74 2.14 7.50 2.87
C GLN A 74 2.65 6.07 2.68
N LEU A 75 2.98 5.42 3.79
CA LEU A 75 3.45 4.05 3.85
C LEU A 75 2.56 3.28 4.84
N MET A 76 2.12 2.10 4.43
CA MET A 76 1.48 1.13 5.29
C MET A 76 2.37 -0.09 5.47
N GLU A 77 2.73 -0.40 6.70
CA GLU A 77 3.58 -1.53 7.04
C GLU A 77 2.85 -2.46 8.01
N GLY A 78 2.85 -3.77 7.74
CA GLY A 78 2.30 -4.75 8.67
C GLY A 78 2.21 -6.13 8.08
N ILE A 79 1.22 -6.90 8.53
CA ILE A 79 0.96 -8.26 8.05
C ILE A 79 -0.10 -8.21 6.96
N TRP A 80 0.07 -9.02 5.93
CA TRP A 80 -0.87 -9.15 4.82
C TRP A 80 -1.34 -10.59 4.76
N ILE A 81 -2.63 -10.78 4.49
CA ILE A 81 -3.21 -12.11 4.31
C ILE A 81 -4.18 -12.02 3.14
N ASN A 82 -3.86 -12.69 2.03
CA ASN A 82 -4.68 -12.70 0.82
C ASN A 82 -5.07 -11.30 0.33
N ASP A 83 -4.09 -10.41 0.15
CA ASP A 83 -4.26 -8.99 -0.21
C ASP A 83 -4.91 -8.08 0.82
N VAL A 84 -5.28 -8.62 1.99
CA VAL A 84 -5.89 -7.83 3.07
C VAL A 84 -4.83 -7.46 4.10
N PRO A 85 -4.61 -6.17 4.38
CA PRO A 85 -3.73 -5.74 5.47
C PRO A 85 -4.32 -6.10 6.84
N LYS A 86 -3.47 -6.57 7.73
CA LYS A 86 -3.73 -7.00 9.11
C LYS A 86 -2.66 -6.39 10.01
N CYS A 87 -3.08 -5.75 11.10
CA CYS A 87 -2.17 -5.14 12.08
C CYS A 87 -1.14 -4.20 11.42
N CYS A 88 -1.61 -3.29 10.57
CA CYS A 88 -0.74 -2.34 9.90
C CYS A 88 -0.64 -1.01 10.63
N GLN A 89 0.54 -0.40 10.56
CA GLN A 89 0.76 0.99 10.92
C GLN A 89 0.83 1.85 9.66
N MET A 90 0.25 3.04 9.73
CA MET A 90 0.37 4.08 8.71
C MET A 90 1.45 5.07 9.14
N VAL A 91 2.32 5.43 8.21
CA VAL A 91 3.43 6.37 8.42
C VAL A 91 3.45 7.35 7.24
N ASP A 92 3.60 8.64 7.49
CA ASP A 92 3.83 9.60 6.43
C ASP A 92 5.29 9.45 5.95
N LEU A 93 5.47 9.16 4.66
CA LEU A 93 6.77 8.91 4.04
C LEU A 93 6.85 9.64 2.70
N GLY A 94 7.54 10.78 2.68
CA GLY A 94 7.71 11.59 1.47
C GLY A 94 6.48 12.42 1.10
N ARG A 95 5.68 12.84 2.09
CA ARG A 95 4.50 13.71 1.93
C ARG A 95 4.83 15.00 1.18
N GLU A 96 6.03 15.55 1.37
CA GLU A 96 6.49 16.77 0.69
C GLU A 96 6.74 16.60 -0.81
N ARG A 97 6.88 15.36 -1.30
CA ARG A 97 7.09 15.04 -2.73
C ARG A 97 5.87 14.38 -3.36
N ALA A 98 4.81 14.17 -2.59
CA ALA A 98 3.59 13.53 -3.05
C ALA A 98 2.82 14.46 -4.00
N PRO A 99 2.26 13.94 -5.11
CA PRO A 99 1.38 14.71 -5.99
C PRO A 99 0.16 15.30 -5.25
N GLU A 100 -0.46 14.50 -4.38
CA GLU A 100 -1.69 14.84 -3.65
C GLU A 100 -1.56 14.43 -2.17
N PRO A 101 -0.77 15.14 -1.35
CA PRO A 101 -0.58 14.79 0.04
C PRO A 101 -1.89 14.91 0.83
N THR A 102 -2.05 14.08 1.87
CA THR A 102 -3.20 14.18 2.79
C THR A 102 -3.28 15.58 3.40
N GLN A 103 -4.48 16.10 3.69
CA GLN A 103 -4.65 17.44 4.26
C GLN A 103 -3.90 17.61 5.59
N PHE A 104 -3.97 16.58 6.44
CA PHE A 104 -3.27 16.53 7.72
C PHE A 104 -2.29 15.36 7.73
N GLY A 105 -1.10 15.60 8.29
CA GLY A 105 -0.16 14.52 8.56
C GLY A 105 -0.64 13.64 9.72
N ILE A 106 -0.11 12.43 9.78
CA ILE A 106 -0.32 11.51 10.90
C ILE A 106 0.32 12.15 12.14
N PRO A 107 -0.46 12.43 13.20
CA PRO A 107 0.08 13.09 14.37
C PRO A 107 1.03 12.17 15.13
N GLU A 108 2.05 12.75 15.74
CA GLU A 108 2.88 12.04 16.71
C GLU A 108 2.02 11.69 17.94
N ILE A 109 1.95 10.40 18.28
CA ILE A 109 1.30 9.96 19.51
C ILE A 109 2.25 10.27 20.67
N LYS A 110 1.89 11.29 21.46
CA LYS A 110 2.56 11.66 22.70
C LYS A 110 1.54 12.13 23.72
N LEU A 111 1.91 12.03 24.99
CA LEU A 111 1.12 12.65 26.06
C LEU A 111 1.13 14.16 25.87
N GLU A 112 -0.04 14.78 25.93
CA GLU A 112 -0.19 16.23 25.86
C GLU A 112 0.50 16.92 27.04
N ASP A 113 0.34 16.36 28.25
CA ASP A 113 1.04 16.79 29.46
C ASP A 113 1.60 15.59 30.26
N PRO A 114 2.85 15.16 29.99
CA PRO A 114 3.49 14.09 30.76
C PRO A 114 3.65 14.42 32.25
N ASN A 115 3.87 15.70 32.59
CA ASN A 115 4.13 16.12 33.97
C ASN A 115 2.86 16.10 34.81
N GLY A 116 1.73 16.49 34.23
CA GLY A 116 0.42 16.40 34.86
C GLY A 116 0.06 14.96 35.25
N VAL A 117 0.25 14.01 34.32
CA VAL A 117 0.01 12.57 34.57
C VAL A 117 0.89 12.05 35.71
N LEU A 118 2.16 12.43 35.75
CA LEU A 118 3.08 12.05 36.82
C LEU A 118 2.64 12.60 38.17
N ARG A 119 2.24 13.88 38.22
CA ARG A 119 1.77 14.52 39.45
C ARG A 119 0.52 13.83 39.99
N GLU A 120 -0.48 13.59 39.15
CA GLU A 120 -1.71 12.89 39.54
C GLU A 120 -1.42 11.49 40.10
N THR A 121 -0.50 10.75 39.45
CA THR A 121 -0.10 9.42 39.90
C THR A 121 0.60 9.46 41.26
N GLN A 122 1.47 10.46 41.49
CA GLN A 122 2.15 10.65 42.77
C GLN A 122 1.17 10.98 43.89
N GLU A 123 0.18 11.83 43.63
CA GLU A 123 -0.87 12.19 44.59
C GLU A 123 -1.73 10.96 44.96
N GLN A 124 -2.18 10.20 43.97
CA GLN A 124 -2.95 8.96 44.20
C GLN A 124 -2.16 7.92 45.02
N LEU A 125 -0.86 7.75 44.74
CA LEU A 125 -0.01 6.85 45.52
C LEU A 125 0.20 7.34 46.95
N ALA A 126 0.36 8.65 47.15
CA ALA A 126 0.50 9.22 48.49
C ALA A 126 -0.76 9.00 49.34
N GLU A 127 -1.95 9.16 48.76
CA GLU A 127 -3.21 8.87 49.45
C GLU A 127 -3.40 7.38 49.79
N LEU A 128 -2.93 6.48 48.93
CA LEU A 128 -2.97 5.03 49.17
C LEU A 128 -2.04 4.59 50.31
N LEU A 129 -0.89 5.26 50.47
CA LEU A 129 0.08 4.96 51.53
C LEU A 129 -0.33 5.51 52.90
N LEU A 130 -1.29 6.43 52.95
CA LEU A 130 -1.83 7.02 54.18
C LEU A 130 -3.06 6.26 54.74
N LYS A 131 -3.53 5.22 54.04
CA LYS A 131 -4.58 4.29 54.49
C LYS A 131 -3.97 3.01 55.04
#